data_AF-A0A525C820-F1
#
_entry.id   AF-A0A525C820-F1
#
_cell.length_a   1.000
_cell.length_b   1.000
_cell.length_c   1.000
_cell.angle_alpha   90.00
_cell.angle_beta   90.00
_cell.angle_gamma   90.00
#
_symmetry.space_group_name_H-M   'P 1'
#
loop_
_entity.id
_entity.type
_entity.pdbx_description
1 polymer ?
#
loop_
_entity_poly.entity_id
_entity_poly.type
_entity_poly.pdbx_seq_one_letter_code
_entity_poly.pdbx_strand_id
1 'polypeptide(L)' 'MERANISVADLSLSQKLDLMESIWDELSKDSQSLQSPAWHEDVLCGRESAFERGEVNTTDWADAKKRIKRNIGCG' A
#
# COMPACT_ATOMS: atom_id res chain seq x y z
N MET A 1 17.95 -15.95 8.15
CA MET A 1 17.08 -14.78 8.37
C MET A 1 16.63 -14.83 9.82
N GLU A 2 17.06 -13.86 10.61
CA GLU A 2 16.68 -13.76 12.02
C GLU A 2 15.21 -13.35 12.12
N ARG A 3 14.46 -13.98 13.02
CA ARG A 3 13.04 -13.66 13.22
C ARG A 3 12.91 -12.73 14.42
N ALA A 4 12.25 -11.60 14.24
CA ALA A 4 11.79 -10.80 15.37
C ALA A 4 10.79 -11.63 16.20
N ASN A 5 11.05 -11.77 17.49
CA ASN A 5 10.13 -12.41 18.44
C ASN A 5 9.48 -11.33 19.30
N ILE A 6 8.35 -10.82 18.85
CA ILE A 6 7.56 -9.79 19.54
C ILE A 6 6.22 -10.41 19.92
N SER A 7 5.85 -10.37 21.20
CA SER A 7 4.52 -10.81 21.65
C SER A 7 3.47 -9.78 21.26
N VAL A 8 2.97 -9.86 20.03
CA VAL A 8 1.93 -8.96 19.52
C VAL A 8 0.58 -9.25 20.18
N ALA A 9 0.37 -10.45 20.73
CA ALA A 9 -0.88 -10.85 21.36
C ALA A 9 -1.24 -9.94 22.55
N ASP A 10 -0.25 -9.54 23.34
CA ASP A 10 -0.42 -8.77 24.58
C ASP A 10 -0.61 -7.27 24.35
N LEU A 11 -0.45 -6.80 23.11
CA LEU A 11 -0.59 -5.39 22.77
C LEU A 11 -2.08 -4.99 22.61
N SER A 12 -2.42 -3.82 23.12
CA SER A 12 -3.69 -3.17 22.81
C SER A 12 -3.79 -2.84 21.31
N LEU A 13 -4.99 -2.56 20.80
CA LEU A 13 -5.17 -2.18 19.40
C LEU A 13 -4.35 -0.93 19.03
N SER A 14 -4.32 0.09 19.90
CA SER A 14 -3.54 1.31 19.63
C SER A 14 -2.04 1.02 19.58
N GLN A 15 -1.53 0.17 20.47
CA GLN A 15 -0.12 -0.24 20.47
C GLN A 15 0.24 -1.07 19.23
N LYS A 16 -0.68 -1.91 18.74
CA LYS A 16 -0.49 -2.66 17.49
C LYS A 16 -0.38 -1.73 16.29
N LEU A 17 -1.26 -0.74 16.20
CA LEU A 17 -1.25 0.25 15.12
C LEU A 17 0.02 1.10 15.17
N ASP A 18 0.41 1.58 16.35
CA ASP A 18 1.64 2.36 16.54
C ASP A 18 2.91 1.58 16.16
N LEU A 19 2.97 0.29 16.55
CA LEU A 19 4.06 -0.61 16.15
C LEU A 19 4.08 -0.82 14.63
N MET A 20 2.90 -0.99 14.01
CA MET A 20 2.80 -1.15 12.55
C MET A 20 3.28 0.10 11.81
N GLU A 21 2.89 1.29 12.27
CA GLU A 21 3.33 2.57 11.70
C GLU A 21 4.84 2.77 11.88
N SER A 22 5.40 2.44 13.04
CA SER A 22 6.84 2.54 13.28
C SER A 22 7.65 1.62 12.36
N ILE A 23 7.19 0.38 12.17
CA ILE A 23 7.80 -0.56 11.23
C ILE A 23 7.70 0.00 9.80
N TRP A 24 6.53 0.51 9.42
CA TRP A 24 6.29 1.04 8.09
C TRP A 24 7.16 2.28 7.79
N ASP A 25 7.26 3.21 8.73
CA ASP A 25 8.11 4.41 8.63
C ASP A 25 9.57 4.01 8.39
N GLU A 26 10.09 3.06 9.16
CA GLU A 26 11.47 2.60 8.99
C GLU A 26 11.71 1.90 7.64
N LEU A 27 10.81 1.02 7.22
CA LEU A 27 10.90 0.35 5.91
C LEU A 27 10.80 1.35 4.74
N SER A 28 10.06 2.44 4.91
CA SER A 28 9.86 3.43 3.86
C SER A 28 11.09 4.31 3.60
N LYS A 29 12.01 4.43 4.57
CA LYS A 29 13.23 5.25 4.47
C LYS A 29 14.25 4.67 3.47
N ASP A 30 14.30 3.35 3.34
CA ASP A 30 15.22 2.67 2.41
C ASP A 30 14.45 1.93 1.30
N SER A 31 13.72 2.72 0.51
CA SER A 31 12.99 2.22 -0.66
C SER A 31 13.90 1.63 -1.75
N GLN A 32 15.23 1.85 -1.68
CA GLN A 32 16.20 1.32 -2.63
C GLN A 32 16.71 -0.07 -2.25
N SER A 33 16.68 -0.44 -0.95
CA SER A 33 17.04 -1.78 -0.50
C SER A 33 16.11 -2.87 -1.04
N LEU A 34 14.85 -2.53 -1.33
CA LEU A 34 13.89 -3.46 -1.89
C LEU A 34 13.88 -3.34 -3.42
N GLN A 35 14.65 -4.22 -4.07
CA GLN A 35 14.60 -4.33 -5.53
C GLN A 35 13.21 -4.77 -5.96
N SER A 36 12.60 -3.98 -6.85
CA SER A 36 11.33 -4.36 -7.46
C SER A 36 11.47 -5.71 -8.18
N PRO A 37 10.44 -6.57 -8.15
CA PRO A 37 10.45 -7.80 -8.94
C PRO A 37 10.65 -7.51 -10.43
N ALA A 38 11.27 -8.44 -11.17
CA ALA A 38 11.56 -8.27 -12.59
C ALA A 38 10.31 -7.96 -13.45
N TRP A 39 9.14 -8.45 -13.05
CA TRP A 39 7.87 -8.20 -13.76
C TRP A 39 7.27 -6.81 -13.47
N HIS A 40 7.76 -6.10 -12.46
CA HIS A 40 7.13 -4.86 -11.99
C HIS A 40 7.18 -3.76 -13.06
N GLU A 41 8.31 -3.64 -13.74
CA GLU A 41 8.52 -2.69 -14.83
C GLU A 41 7.55 -2.94 -15.99
N ASP A 42 7.47 -4.19 -16.46
CA ASP A 42 6.56 -4.57 -17.56
C ASP A 42 5.10 -4.21 -17.27
N VAL A 43 4.66 -4.42 -16.03
CA VAL A 43 3.29 -4.08 -15.60
C VAL A 43 3.08 -2.56 -15.56
N LEU A 44 4.07 -1.79 -15.11
CA LEU A 44 3.99 -0.33 -15.08
C LEU A 44 3.93 0.23 -16.51
N CYS A 45 4.83 -0.20 -17.39
CA CYS A 45 4.84 0.21 -18.80
C CYS A 45 3.53 -0.16 -19.50
N GLY A 46 3.02 -1.38 -19.27
CA GLY A 46 1.75 -1.81 -19.85
C GLY A 46 0.55 -0.94 -19.40
N ARG A 47 0.53 -0.54 -18.12
CA ARG A 47 -0.51 0.34 -17.57
C ARG A 47 -0.40 1.77 -18.10
N GLU A 48 0.82 2.29 -18.20
CA GLU A 48 1.07 3.62 -18.76
C GLU A 48 0.63 3.70 -20.22
N SER A 49 1.03 2.75 -21.06
CA SER A 49 0.62 2.74 -22.46
C SER A 49 -0.90 2.58 -22.63
N ALA A 50 -1.57 1.79 -21.80
CA ALA A 50 -3.03 1.67 -21.83
C ALA A 50 -3.72 2.99 -21.43
N PHE A 51 -3.14 3.71 -20.46
CA PHE A 51 -3.62 5.03 -20.06
C PHE A 51 -3.48 6.05 -21.19
N GLU A 52 -2.32 6.09 -21.85
CA GLU A 52 -2.08 6.98 -23.00
C GLU A 52 -3.02 6.68 -24.19
N ARG A 53 -3.37 5.40 -24.40
CA ARG A 53 -4.35 4.99 -25.42
C ARG A 53 -5.81 5.28 -25.03
N GLY A 54 -6.07 5.77 -23.82
CA GLY A 54 -7.43 6.02 -23.33
C GLY A 54 -8.21 4.74 -23.01
N GLU A 55 -7.53 3.61 -22.81
CA GLU A 55 -8.15 2.30 -22.52
C GLU A 55 -8.41 2.10 -21.01
N VAL A 56 -8.00 3.07 -20.18
CA VAL A 56 -8.12 3.02 -18.73
C VAL A 56 -9.00 4.16 -18.23
N ASN A 57 -9.99 3.82 -17.40
CA ASN A 57 -10.80 4.82 -16.71
C ASN A 57 -10.03 5.37 -15.52
N THR A 58 -9.84 6.68 -15.47
CA THR A 58 -9.31 7.37 -14.29
C THR A 58 -10.44 8.01 -13.49
N THR A 59 -10.19 8.25 -12.21
CA THR A 59 -11.11 8.96 -11.33
C THR A 59 -10.28 9.88 -10.46
N ASP A 60 -10.80 11.08 -10.23
CA ASP A 60 -10.19 11.99 -9.27
C ASP A 60 -10.03 11.33 -7.91
N TRP A 61 -8.92 11.60 -7.23
CA TRP A 61 -8.60 10.98 -5.95
C TRP A 61 -9.62 11.29 -4.85
N ALA A 62 -10.16 12.51 -4.82
CA ALA A 62 -11.19 12.88 -3.86
C ALA A 62 -12.49 12.11 -4.13
N ASP A 63 -12.86 11.91 -5.40
CA ASP A 63 -14.05 11.15 -5.77
C ASP A 63 -13.88 9.65 -5.50
N ALA A 64 -12.69 9.10 -5.75
CA ALA A 64 -12.35 7.74 -5.35
C ALA A 64 -12.49 7.54 -3.83
N LYS A 65 -11.96 8.46 -3.02
CA LYS A 65 -12.11 8.45 -1.55
C LYS A 65 -13.57 8.50 -1.12
N LYS A 66 -14.39 9.38 -1.72
CA LYS A 66 -15.83 9.46 -1.44
C LYS A 66 -16.54 8.14 -1.75
N ARG A 67 -16.23 7.53 -2.90
CA ARG A 67 -16.79 6.22 -3.31
C ARG A 67 -16.42 5.13 -2.32
N ILE A 68 -15.15 5.03 -1.94
CA ILE A 68 -14.67 4.04 -0.96
C ILE A 68 -15.37 4.22 0.39
N LYS A 69 -15.43 5.46 0.91
CA LYS A 69 -16.12 5.76 2.17
C LYS A 69 -17.60 5.37 2.15
N ARG A 70 -18.28 5.62 1.03
CA ARG A 70 -19.69 5.21 0.84
C ARG A 70 -19.85 3.69 0.87
N ASN A 71 -18.93 2.96 0.25
CA ASN A 71 -19.00 1.50 0.15
C ASN A 71 -18.59 0.78 1.45
N ILE A 72 -17.73 1.41 2.27
CA ILE A 72 -17.34 0.89 3.59
C ILE A 72 -18.40 1.21 4.66
N GLY A 73 -19.22 2.24 4.44
CA GLY A 73 -20.20 2.75 5.41
C GLY A 73 -21.53 1.99 5.52
N CYS A 74 -21.67 0.80 4.94
CA CYS A 74 -22.83 -0.07 5.15
C CYS A 74 -22.40 -1.32 5.93
N GLY A 75 -22.44 -1.19 7.25
CA GLY A 75 -22.32 -2.24 8.26
C GLY A 75 -22.95 -1.76 9.55
#